data_AF-A0AA40E1P8-F1
#
_entry.id   AF-A0AA40E1P8-F1
#
_cell.length_a   1.000
_cell.length_b   1.000
_cell.length_c   1.000
_cell.angle_alpha   90.00
_cell.angle_beta   90.00
_cell.angle_gamma   90.00
#
_symmetry.space_group_name_H-M   'P 1'
#
loop_
_entity.id
_entity.type
_entity.pdbx_description
1 polymer ?
#
loop_
_entity_poly.entity_id
_entity_poly.type
_entity_poly.pdbx_seq_one_letter_code
_entity_poly.pdbx_strand_id
1 'polypeptide(L)'
;MNQLAAPWSLALCQRDDAVPCSQKSPVDADIAGIGVVLSFLISTLITLVAIIVGYFGGFLRPERYRPADREFILTFRRLFRLDADSDIKALGGRSLAHIEAFEGFMLSFSDQQLVVGLAILIAVYAKSCNLSVFSFELAVALAFFSLMIHLFTLSVLRTYLHDHPRVLWVRLIAVVLYAILMLISLVLSRSASFRAQSDKQVRCALSDFSFKSPQERSLVQFGNTALILWFVVSSYGTAITELFGSSSEQCFGSWYFWLIFRLRNDAFNESRQARLKGRRKGWNSGKPMPAFIFAVQEVARSFLWKMLWMLFYFTFALTNFLLLFWPQNTTGRA
;
A
#
# COMPACT_ATOMS: atom_id res chain seq x y z
N MET A 1 30.18 -15.04 -12.72
CA MET A 1 29.16 -15.48 -11.75
C MET A 1 28.05 -14.45 -11.70
N ASN A 2 26.79 -14.92 -11.79
CA ASN A 2 25.51 -14.20 -11.68
C ASN A 2 24.80 -13.82 -12.99
N GLN A 3 24.53 -14.81 -13.85
CA GLN A 3 23.31 -14.80 -14.67
C GLN A 3 22.28 -15.70 -13.96
N LEU A 4 21.49 -15.11 -13.07
CA LEU A 4 20.22 -15.71 -12.63
C LEU A 4 19.15 -15.21 -13.60
N ALA A 5 19.22 -15.66 -14.86
CA ALA A 5 18.09 -15.50 -15.77
C ALA A 5 16.92 -16.32 -15.19
N ALA A 6 15.78 -15.69 -14.94
CA ALA A 6 14.60 -16.36 -14.42
C ALA A 6 14.15 -17.45 -15.41
N PRO A 7 14.28 -18.76 -15.11
CA PRO A 7 14.08 -19.82 -16.11
C PRO A 7 12.64 -19.94 -16.60
N TRP A 8 11.68 -19.43 -15.83
CA TRP A 8 10.25 -19.61 -16.07
C TRP A 8 9.67 -18.65 -17.12
N SER A 9 10.24 -17.45 -17.30
CA SER A 9 9.75 -16.50 -18.30
C SER A 9 10.22 -16.83 -19.72
N LEU A 10 11.42 -17.38 -19.86
CA LEU A 10 11.96 -17.88 -21.14
C LEU A 10 11.26 -19.15 -21.62
N ALA A 11 10.64 -19.93 -20.73
CA ALA A 11 9.89 -21.13 -21.09
C ALA A 11 8.50 -20.83 -21.68
N LEU A 12 7.92 -19.67 -21.37
CA LEU A 12 6.58 -19.26 -21.84
C LEU A 12 6.61 -18.65 -23.24
N CYS A 13 7.73 -18.04 -23.63
CA CYS A 13 7.92 -17.55 -24.99
C CYS A 13 8.45 -18.71 -25.83
N GLN A 14 7.56 -19.35 -26.58
CA GLN A 14 7.93 -20.35 -27.58
C GLN A 14 9.05 -19.74 -28.45
N ARG A 15 10.08 -20.55 -28.73
CA ARG A 15 11.24 -20.18 -29.56
C ARG A 15 10.77 -20.04 -31.02
N ASP A 16 9.94 -19.05 -31.29
CA ASP A 16 9.68 -18.57 -32.63
C ASP A 16 10.79 -17.57 -32.94
N ASP A 17 11.79 -18.09 -33.64
CA ASP A 17 12.90 -17.31 -34.14
C ASP A 17 12.34 -16.14 -34.97
N ALA A 18 12.79 -14.92 -34.65
CA ALA A 18 12.59 -13.65 -35.38
C ALA A 18 11.47 -12.67 -34.97
N VAL A 19 10.97 -12.66 -33.73
CA VAL A 19 10.37 -11.41 -33.23
C VAL A 19 11.52 -10.44 -32.87
N PRO A 20 11.56 -9.20 -33.40
CA PRO A 20 12.62 -8.23 -33.08
C PRO A 20 12.49 -7.72 -31.63
N CYS A 21 13.62 -7.42 -30.97
CA CYS A 21 13.62 -6.84 -29.62
C CYS A 21 13.12 -5.40 -29.56
N SER A 22 13.05 -4.72 -30.71
CA SER A 22 12.52 -3.37 -30.84
C SER A 22 11.02 -3.42 -31.09
N GLN A 23 10.27 -2.53 -30.42
CA GLN A 23 8.83 -2.44 -30.59
C GLN A 23 8.44 -1.21 -31.42
N LYS A 24 7.56 -1.40 -32.41
CA LYS A 24 7.09 -0.32 -33.30
C LYS A 24 6.25 0.74 -32.55
N SER A 25 5.54 0.34 -31.49
CA SER A 25 4.83 1.24 -30.58
C SER A 25 5.17 0.87 -29.14
N PRO A 26 5.64 1.81 -28.30
CA PRO A 26 5.93 1.53 -26.90
C PRO A 26 4.67 1.31 -26.06
N VAL A 27 3.47 1.60 -26.58
CA VAL A 27 2.20 1.45 -25.85
C VAL A 27 1.38 0.33 -26.47
N ASP A 28 1.08 -0.70 -25.68
CA ASP A 28 0.06 -1.72 -25.98
C ASP A 28 -1.30 -1.18 -25.53
N ALA A 29 -2.24 -1.01 -26.47
CA ALA A 29 -3.52 -0.38 -26.21
C ALA A 29 -4.42 -1.19 -25.25
N ASP A 30 -4.23 -2.51 -25.16
CA ASP A 30 -5.07 -3.38 -24.33
C ASP A 30 -4.67 -3.32 -22.86
N ILE A 31 -3.40 -3.05 -22.58
CA ILE A 31 -2.84 -3.01 -21.21
C ILE A 31 -2.63 -1.57 -20.75
N ALA A 32 -2.04 -0.76 -21.61
CA ALA A 32 -1.55 0.58 -21.33
C ALA A 32 -2.33 1.66 -22.10
N GLY A 33 -3.49 1.29 -22.69
CA GLY A 33 -4.35 2.23 -23.39
C GLY A 33 -4.89 3.32 -22.48
N ILE A 34 -5.10 4.51 -23.03
CA ILE A 34 -5.58 5.68 -22.28
C ILE A 34 -6.91 5.41 -21.56
N GLY A 35 -7.81 4.62 -22.14
CA GLY A 35 -9.07 4.22 -21.51
C GLY A 35 -8.88 3.32 -20.29
N VAL A 36 -7.92 2.39 -20.35
CA VAL A 36 -7.56 1.53 -19.21
C VAL A 36 -6.96 2.38 -18.09
N VAL A 37 -6.02 3.26 -18.43
CA VAL A 37 -5.39 4.18 -17.47
C VAL A 37 -6.43 5.07 -16.80
N LEU A 38 -7.30 5.72 -17.58
CA LEU A 38 -8.32 6.64 -17.05
C LEU A 38 -9.33 5.92 -16.17
N SER A 39 -9.80 4.73 -16.56
CA SER A 39 -10.78 3.98 -15.76
C SER A 39 -10.21 3.58 -14.39
N PHE A 40 -8.95 3.13 -14.37
CA PHE A 40 -8.22 2.85 -13.12
C PHE A 40 -8.09 4.09 -12.24
N LEU A 41 -7.61 5.21 -12.81
CA LEU A 41 -7.39 6.45 -12.07
C LEU A 41 -8.69 7.02 -11.52
N ILE A 42 -9.76 7.04 -12.32
CA ILE A 42 -11.08 7.54 -11.88
C ILE A 42 -11.62 6.67 -10.74
N SER A 43 -11.62 5.34 -10.88
CA SER A 43 -12.12 4.45 -9.83
C SER A 43 -11.31 4.58 -8.53
N THR A 44 -9.99 4.70 -8.65
CA THR A 44 -9.07 4.96 -7.54
C THR A 44 -9.39 6.27 -6.82
N LEU A 45 -9.59 7.36 -7.57
CA LEU A 45 -9.93 8.68 -7.04
C LEU A 45 -11.31 8.69 -6.36
N ILE A 46 -12.32 8.06 -6.97
CA ILE A 46 -13.65 7.93 -6.37
C ILE A 46 -13.55 7.20 -5.03
N THR A 47 -12.80 6.09 -4.98
CA THR A 47 -12.62 5.32 -3.74
C THR A 47 -11.90 6.15 -2.68
N LEU A 48 -10.84 6.87 -3.05
CA LEU A 48 -10.11 7.75 -2.13
C LEU A 48 -11.00 8.85 -1.56
N VAL A 49 -11.79 9.52 -2.42
CA VAL A 49 -12.75 10.54 -2.00
C VAL A 49 -13.80 9.92 -1.07
N ALA A 50 -14.33 8.74 -1.39
CA ALA A 50 -15.28 8.04 -0.55
C ALA A 50 -14.72 7.72 0.84
N ILE A 51 -13.44 7.32 0.95
CA ILE A 51 -12.77 7.09 2.24
C ILE A 51 -12.67 8.39 3.03
N ILE A 52 -12.27 9.50 2.39
CA ILE A 52 -12.16 10.82 3.03
C ILE A 52 -13.54 11.28 3.53
N VAL A 53 -14.57 11.20 2.67
CA VAL A 53 -15.96 11.50 3.03
C VAL A 53 -16.46 10.57 4.13
N GLY A 54 -16.08 9.28 4.11
CA GLY A 54 -16.41 8.31 5.13
C GLY A 54 -15.85 8.69 6.50
N TYR A 55 -14.56 9.05 6.52
CA TYR A 55 -13.86 9.48 7.73
C TYR A 55 -14.45 10.76 8.31
N PHE A 56 -14.51 11.83 7.52
CA PHE A 56 -15.01 13.13 7.97
C PHE A 56 -16.53 13.16 8.16
N GLY A 57 -17.28 12.29 7.47
CA GLY A 57 -18.75 12.24 7.52
C GLY A 57 -19.33 11.35 8.62
N GLY A 58 -18.50 10.63 9.37
CA GLY A 58 -18.93 9.73 10.43
C GLY A 58 -19.53 8.41 9.93
N PHE A 59 -19.15 7.96 8.73
CA PHE A 59 -19.69 6.72 8.14
C PHE A 59 -18.87 5.47 8.47
N LEU A 60 -17.75 5.62 9.17
CA LEU A 60 -17.01 4.47 9.71
C LEU A 60 -17.67 3.97 10.99
N ARG A 61 -17.48 2.69 11.32
CA ARG A 61 -17.99 2.15 12.58
C ARG A 61 -17.34 2.85 13.80
N PRO A 62 -18.07 3.02 14.92
CA PRO A 62 -17.59 3.77 16.09
C PRO A 62 -16.25 3.26 16.66
N GLU A 63 -15.98 1.95 16.55
CA GLU A 63 -14.75 1.30 17.03
C GLU A 63 -13.52 1.71 16.21
N ARG A 64 -13.71 2.29 15.02
CA ARG A 64 -12.62 2.79 14.16
C ARG A 64 -12.12 4.16 14.59
N TYR A 65 -12.96 4.95 15.24
CA TYR A 65 -12.60 6.30 15.69
C TYR A 65 -11.97 6.26 17.07
N ARG A 66 -10.65 6.50 17.13
CA ARG A 66 -9.94 6.69 18.39
C ARG A 66 -10.20 8.10 18.97
N PRO A 67 -9.93 8.33 20.26
CA PRO A 67 -9.97 9.67 20.86
C PRO A 67 -9.24 10.73 20.02
N ALA A 68 -8.06 10.42 19.49
CA ALA A 68 -7.32 11.31 18.61
C ALA A 68 -8.07 11.65 17.30
N ASP A 69 -8.76 10.67 16.71
CA ASP A 69 -9.58 10.90 15.50
C ASP A 69 -10.77 11.82 15.82
N ARG A 70 -11.44 11.61 16.95
CA ARG A 70 -12.61 12.40 17.36
C ARG A 70 -12.21 13.86 17.59
N GLU A 71 -11.13 14.09 18.34
CA GLU A 71 -10.61 15.44 18.58
C GLU A 71 -10.18 16.13 17.29
N PHE A 72 -9.52 15.39 16.38
CA PHE A 72 -9.11 15.93 15.09
C PHE A 72 -10.32 16.33 14.23
N ILE A 73 -11.33 15.47 14.11
CA ILE A 73 -12.54 15.76 13.32
C ILE A 73 -13.28 16.96 13.88
N LEU A 74 -13.46 17.03 15.21
CA LEU A 74 -14.12 18.17 15.86
C LEU A 74 -13.33 19.48 15.63
N THR A 75 -12.00 19.43 15.75
CA THR A 75 -11.14 20.59 15.49
C THR A 75 -11.21 21.04 14.03
N PHE A 76 -11.16 20.08 13.09
CA PHE A 76 -11.29 20.34 11.66
C PHE A 76 -12.64 21.00 11.35
N ARG A 77 -13.75 20.45 11.83
CA ARG A 77 -15.09 21.02 11.58
C ARG A 77 -15.23 22.43 12.16
N ARG A 78 -14.72 22.68 13.38
CA ARG A 78 -14.65 24.03 13.96
C ARG A 78 -13.84 25.00 13.11
N LEU A 79 -12.68 24.56 12.62
CA LEU A 79 -11.79 25.39 11.78
C LEU A 79 -12.47 25.80 10.47
N PHE A 80 -13.20 24.89 9.85
CA PHE A 80 -13.92 25.13 8.60
C PHE A 80 -15.33 25.71 8.79
N ARG A 81 -15.70 26.09 10.03
CA ARG A 81 -17.04 26.62 10.39
C ARG A 81 -18.20 25.73 9.92
N LEU A 82 -17.97 24.42 9.93
CA LEU A 82 -19.03 23.42 9.76
C LEU A 82 -19.82 23.33 11.07
N ASP A 83 -21.13 23.11 10.99
CA ASP A 83 -22.07 23.30 12.09
C ASP A 83 -21.85 22.32 13.27
N ALA A 84 -21.10 22.79 14.27
CA ALA A 84 -20.55 22.02 15.40
C ALA A 84 -21.59 21.33 16.31
N ASP A 85 -22.83 21.80 16.34
CA ASP A 85 -23.88 21.27 17.23
C ASP A 85 -24.62 20.07 16.61
N SER A 86 -24.68 20.03 15.28
CA SER A 86 -25.08 18.84 14.52
C SER A 86 -23.99 17.74 14.54
N ASP A 87 -22.75 18.13 14.86
CA ASP A 87 -21.56 17.32 14.64
C ASP A 87 -21.33 16.22 15.68
N ILE A 88 -21.61 16.49 16.96
CA ILE A 88 -21.51 15.47 18.04
C ILE A 88 -22.56 14.38 17.83
N LYS A 89 -23.78 14.76 17.41
CA LYS A 89 -24.83 13.82 17.02
C LYS A 89 -24.47 13.06 15.73
N ALA A 90 -23.82 13.70 14.75
CA ALA A 90 -23.40 13.03 13.52
C ALA A 90 -22.28 11.99 13.75
N LEU A 91 -21.35 12.23 14.68
CA LEU A 91 -20.23 11.32 14.98
C LEU A 91 -20.61 10.12 15.88
N GLY A 92 -21.76 10.20 16.56
CA GLY A 92 -22.28 9.16 17.46
C GLY A 92 -23.68 8.64 17.12
N GLY A 93 -24.35 9.20 16.11
CA GLY A 93 -25.79 9.01 15.86
C GLY A 93 -26.18 8.87 14.39
N ARG A 94 -25.23 8.60 13.48
CA ARG A 94 -25.58 8.09 12.14
C ARG A 94 -26.29 6.75 12.31
N SER A 95 -27.44 6.58 11.65
CA SER A 95 -28.16 5.30 11.64
C SER A 95 -27.25 4.21 11.07
N LEU A 96 -27.27 3.03 11.71
CA LEU A 96 -26.52 1.84 11.31
C LEU A 96 -26.69 1.52 9.81
N ALA A 97 -27.89 1.76 9.26
CA ALA A 97 -28.18 1.56 7.85
C ALA A 97 -27.28 2.39 6.91
N HIS A 98 -26.88 3.61 7.28
CA HIS A 98 -25.97 4.42 6.46
C HIS A 98 -24.53 3.90 6.51
N ILE A 99 -24.11 3.39 7.68
CA ILE A 99 -22.79 2.79 7.87
C ILE A 99 -22.71 1.51 7.04
N GLU A 100 -23.73 0.65 7.11
CA GLU A 100 -23.80 -0.59 6.32
C GLU A 100 -23.87 -0.32 4.81
N ALA A 101 -24.61 0.70 4.37
CA ALA A 101 -24.63 1.11 2.97
C ALA A 101 -23.25 1.60 2.50
N PHE A 102 -22.55 2.38 3.32
CA PHE A 102 -21.19 2.81 3.03
C PHE A 102 -20.20 1.63 3.02
N GLU A 103 -20.32 0.69 3.96
CA GLU A 103 -19.53 -0.55 3.95
C GLU A 103 -19.79 -1.37 2.68
N GLY A 104 -21.05 -1.54 2.27
CA GLY A 104 -21.39 -2.23 1.02
C GLY A 104 -20.83 -1.54 -0.23
N PHE A 105 -20.88 -0.20 -0.28
CA PHE A 105 -20.23 0.57 -1.33
C PHE A 105 -18.72 0.34 -1.35
N MET A 106 -18.06 0.48 -0.20
CA MET A 106 -16.62 0.25 -0.04
C MET A 106 -16.22 -1.18 -0.37
N LEU A 107 -17.08 -2.15 -0.06
CA LEU A 107 -16.91 -3.57 -0.35
C LEU A 107 -16.81 -3.81 -1.86
N SER A 108 -17.71 -3.19 -2.63
CA SER A 108 -17.72 -3.30 -4.10
C SER A 108 -16.46 -2.70 -4.72
N PHE A 109 -16.05 -1.50 -4.30
CA PHE A 109 -14.82 -0.87 -4.79
C PHE A 109 -13.58 -1.67 -4.38
N SER A 110 -13.55 -2.23 -3.17
CA SER A 110 -12.46 -3.10 -2.71
C SER A 110 -12.27 -4.31 -3.61
N ASP A 111 -13.36 -4.98 -3.99
CA ASP A 111 -13.33 -6.14 -4.90
C ASP A 111 -12.94 -5.74 -6.32
N GLN A 112 -13.46 -4.62 -6.83
CA GLN A 112 -13.08 -4.10 -8.14
C GLN A 112 -11.58 -3.81 -8.21
N GLN A 113 -11.02 -3.12 -7.21
CA GLN A 113 -9.57 -2.85 -7.19
C GLN A 113 -8.78 -4.16 -7.16
N LEU A 114 -9.12 -5.09 -6.27
CA LEU A 114 -8.43 -6.38 -6.14
C LEU A 114 -8.45 -7.19 -7.46
N VAL A 115 -9.62 -7.34 -8.07
CA VAL A 115 -9.79 -8.14 -9.28
C VAL A 115 -9.11 -7.49 -10.47
N VAL A 116 -9.33 -6.19 -10.72
CA VAL A 116 -8.76 -5.51 -11.89
C VAL A 116 -7.25 -5.35 -11.73
N GLY A 117 -6.77 -5.06 -10.52
CA GLY A 117 -5.33 -4.99 -10.19
C GLY A 117 -4.61 -6.33 -10.34
N LEU A 118 -5.26 -7.44 -9.97
CA LEU A 118 -4.73 -8.78 -10.22
C LEU A 118 -4.77 -9.14 -11.71
N ALA A 119 -5.87 -8.82 -12.40
CA ALA A 119 -6.04 -9.11 -13.83
C ALA A 119 -5.00 -8.41 -14.69
N ILE A 120 -4.68 -7.14 -14.42
CA ILE A 120 -3.64 -6.44 -15.19
C ILE A 120 -2.25 -7.06 -14.96
N LEU A 121 -1.94 -7.53 -13.75
CA LEU A 121 -0.69 -8.26 -13.51
C LEU A 121 -0.66 -9.59 -14.25
N ILE A 122 -1.74 -10.37 -14.23
CA ILE A 122 -1.84 -11.61 -15.00
C ILE A 122 -1.65 -11.32 -16.50
N ALA A 123 -2.29 -10.27 -17.02
CA ALA A 123 -2.20 -9.88 -18.42
C ALA A 123 -0.78 -9.53 -18.85
N VAL A 124 0.00 -8.78 -18.04
CA VAL A 124 1.39 -8.47 -18.40
C VAL A 124 2.29 -9.69 -18.41
N TYR A 125 2.07 -10.66 -17.51
CA TYR A 125 2.83 -11.91 -17.54
C TYR A 125 2.44 -12.78 -18.75
N ALA A 126 1.16 -12.86 -19.07
CA ALA A 126 0.65 -13.59 -20.24
C ALA A 126 1.14 -12.99 -21.57
N LYS A 127 1.25 -11.65 -21.66
CA LYS A 127 1.73 -10.94 -22.86
C LYS A 127 3.23 -10.63 -22.86
N SER A 128 3.99 -11.11 -21.88
CA SER A 128 5.41 -10.74 -21.66
C SER A 128 6.34 -10.95 -22.86
N CYS A 129 5.98 -11.81 -23.82
CA CYS A 129 6.76 -12.03 -25.03
C CYS A 129 6.69 -10.86 -26.03
N ASN A 130 5.55 -10.17 -26.11
CA ASN A 130 5.29 -9.12 -27.10
C ASN A 130 4.96 -7.75 -26.47
N LEU A 131 5.02 -7.66 -25.14
CA LEU A 131 4.77 -6.43 -24.40
C LEU A 131 6.05 -5.58 -24.29
N SER A 132 5.93 -4.27 -24.44
CA SER A 132 7.06 -3.35 -24.21
C SER A 132 7.34 -3.21 -22.72
N VAL A 133 8.59 -2.90 -22.38
CA VAL A 133 8.96 -2.55 -21.01
C VAL A 133 8.18 -1.32 -20.53
N PHE A 134 7.96 -0.31 -21.38
CA PHE A 134 7.12 0.84 -21.03
C PHE A 134 5.69 0.43 -20.62
N SER A 135 5.01 -0.41 -21.41
CA SER A 135 3.65 -0.85 -21.09
C SER A 135 3.61 -1.71 -19.83
N PHE A 136 4.66 -2.51 -19.61
CA PHE A 136 4.84 -3.25 -18.36
C PHE A 136 4.97 -2.31 -17.16
N GLU A 137 5.87 -1.32 -17.21
CA GLU A 137 6.06 -0.36 -16.12
C GLU A 137 4.78 0.44 -15.82
N LEU A 138 4.05 0.83 -16.86
CA LEU A 138 2.77 1.51 -16.70
C LEU A 138 1.73 0.62 -16.00
N ALA A 139 1.60 -0.63 -16.44
CA ALA A 139 0.70 -1.60 -15.83
C ALA A 139 1.07 -1.91 -14.37
N VAL A 140 2.36 -2.01 -14.07
CA VAL A 140 2.87 -2.17 -12.70
C VAL A 140 2.52 -0.94 -11.86
N ALA A 141 2.61 0.27 -12.40
CA ALA A 141 2.20 1.46 -11.68
C ALA A 141 0.68 1.49 -11.42
N LEU A 142 -0.16 1.13 -12.40
CA LEU A 142 -1.61 1.01 -12.23
C LEU A 142 -1.99 -0.05 -11.19
N ALA A 143 -1.36 -1.22 -11.26
CA ALA A 143 -1.51 -2.25 -10.25
C ALA A 143 -1.07 -1.74 -8.87
N PHE A 144 0.01 -0.96 -8.76
CA PHE A 144 0.42 -0.39 -7.49
C PHE A 144 -0.62 0.59 -6.91
N PHE A 145 -1.30 1.40 -7.73
CA PHE A 145 -2.39 2.25 -7.24
C PHE A 145 -3.57 1.45 -6.72
N SER A 146 -4.00 0.44 -7.48
CA SER A 146 -5.09 -0.43 -7.07
C SER A 146 -4.77 -1.13 -5.74
N LEU A 147 -3.54 -1.63 -5.60
CA LEU A 147 -3.02 -2.22 -4.37
C LEU A 147 -3.15 -1.25 -3.17
N MET A 148 -2.75 0.02 -3.34
CA MET A 148 -2.84 1.04 -2.29
C MET A 148 -4.29 1.32 -1.87
N ILE A 149 -5.16 1.57 -2.84
CA ILE A 149 -6.57 1.85 -2.55
C ILE A 149 -7.25 0.62 -1.94
N HIS A 150 -6.92 -0.57 -2.41
CA HIS A 150 -7.41 -1.80 -1.81
C HIS A 150 -7.00 -1.91 -0.32
N LEU A 151 -5.74 -1.62 0.03
CA LEU A 151 -5.30 -1.58 1.43
C LEU A 151 -6.06 -0.56 2.30
N PHE A 152 -6.36 0.62 1.75
CA PHE A 152 -7.23 1.59 2.42
C PHE A 152 -8.63 1.02 2.66
N THR A 153 -9.22 0.38 1.65
CA THR A 153 -10.56 -0.20 1.77
C THR A 153 -10.61 -1.30 2.82
N LEU A 154 -9.56 -2.13 2.95
CA LEU A 154 -9.45 -3.14 4.01
C LEU A 154 -9.42 -2.50 5.40
N SER A 155 -8.78 -1.33 5.53
CA SER A 155 -8.77 -0.59 6.79
C SER A 155 -10.16 -0.06 7.16
N VAL A 156 -11.02 0.22 6.19
CA VAL A 156 -12.42 0.59 6.43
C VAL A 156 -13.28 -0.64 6.74
N LEU A 157 -13.13 -1.70 5.95
CA LEU A 157 -13.96 -2.91 5.98
C LEU A 157 -13.57 -3.94 7.05
N ARG A 158 -12.60 -3.64 7.90
CA ARG A 158 -12.04 -4.61 8.86
C ARG A 158 -13.11 -5.28 9.72
N THR A 159 -14.00 -4.50 10.32
CA THR A 159 -15.07 -5.05 11.19
C THR A 159 -16.03 -5.90 10.38
N TYR A 160 -16.49 -5.39 9.23
CA TYR A 160 -17.34 -6.14 8.31
C TYR A 160 -16.74 -7.50 7.92
N LEU A 161 -15.45 -7.54 7.56
CA LEU A 161 -14.78 -8.78 7.13
C LEU A 161 -14.54 -9.76 8.28
N HIS A 162 -14.33 -9.27 9.49
CA HIS A 162 -14.24 -10.10 10.69
C HIS A 162 -15.57 -10.84 10.94
N ASP A 163 -16.70 -10.16 10.70
CA ASP A 163 -18.03 -10.73 10.86
C ASP A 163 -18.39 -11.71 9.71
N HIS A 164 -17.66 -11.68 8.59
CA HIS A 164 -17.91 -12.50 7.39
C HIS A 164 -16.68 -13.35 6.99
N PRO A 165 -16.32 -14.38 7.77
CA PRO A 165 -15.07 -15.13 7.60
C PRO A 165 -14.95 -15.85 6.24
N ARG A 166 -16.07 -16.28 5.63
CA ARG A 166 -16.03 -16.92 4.30
C ARG A 166 -15.54 -15.96 3.21
N VAL A 167 -16.06 -14.73 3.23
CA VAL A 167 -15.65 -13.67 2.30
C VAL A 167 -14.18 -13.29 2.54
N LEU A 168 -13.79 -13.22 3.81
CA LEU A 168 -12.41 -12.97 4.22
C LEU A 168 -11.42 -13.97 3.63
N TRP A 169 -11.68 -15.28 3.73
CA TRP A 169 -10.75 -16.32 3.25
C TRP A 169 -10.57 -16.29 1.73
N VAL A 170 -11.65 -16.13 0.97
CA VAL A 170 -11.58 -16.01 -0.51
C VAL A 170 -10.75 -14.80 -0.91
N ARG A 171 -11.00 -13.65 -0.27
CA ARG A 171 -10.24 -12.42 -0.51
C ARG A 171 -8.78 -12.56 -0.12
N LEU A 172 -8.47 -13.26 0.98
CA LEU A 172 -7.10 -13.45 1.41
C LEU A 172 -6.26 -14.16 0.34
N ILE A 173 -6.80 -15.19 -0.30
CA ILE A 173 -6.09 -15.93 -1.36
C ILE A 173 -5.75 -14.98 -2.51
N ALA A 174 -6.75 -14.19 -2.97
CA ALA A 174 -6.54 -13.21 -4.03
C ALA A 174 -5.55 -12.11 -3.64
N VAL A 175 -5.61 -11.62 -2.39
CA VAL A 175 -4.66 -10.63 -1.85
C VAL A 175 -3.24 -11.16 -1.80
N VAL A 176 -3.03 -12.40 -1.33
CA VAL A 176 -1.70 -13.02 -1.27
C VAL A 176 -1.14 -13.21 -2.67
N LEU A 177 -1.94 -13.72 -3.60
CA LEU A 177 -1.52 -13.86 -5.00
C LEU A 177 -1.17 -12.51 -5.61
N TYR A 178 -2.01 -11.49 -5.41
CA TYR A 178 -1.79 -10.14 -5.90
C TYR A 178 -0.50 -9.53 -5.34
N ALA A 179 -0.27 -9.66 -4.02
CA ALA A 179 0.94 -9.17 -3.38
C ALA A 179 2.21 -9.85 -3.92
N ILE A 180 2.20 -11.17 -4.15
CA ILE A 180 3.34 -11.90 -4.72
C ILE A 180 3.65 -11.40 -6.13
N LEU A 181 2.66 -11.35 -7.01
CA LEU A 181 2.85 -10.85 -8.38
C LEU A 181 3.30 -9.40 -8.38
N MET A 182 2.76 -8.55 -7.50
CA MET A 182 3.15 -7.15 -7.38
C MET A 182 4.61 -7.02 -6.94
N LEU A 183 5.07 -7.79 -5.96
CA LEU A 183 6.46 -7.78 -5.49
C LEU A 183 7.44 -8.17 -6.60
N ILE A 184 7.15 -9.25 -7.34
CA ILE A 184 7.97 -9.66 -8.48
C ILE A 184 8.01 -8.55 -9.52
N SER A 185 6.86 -7.96 -9.85
CA SER A 185 6.77 -6.93 -10.88
C SER A 185 7.49 -5.63 -10.50
N LEU A 186 7.46 -5.24 -9.22
CA LEU A 186 8.23 -4.10 -8.70
C LEU A 186 9.73 -4.34 -8.80
N VAL A 187 10.20 -5.54 -8.46
CA VAL A 187 11.61 -5.90 -8.56
C VAL A 187 12.08 -5.85 -10.02
N LEU A 188 11.29 -6.37 -10.95
CA LEU A 188 11.58 -6.32 -12.38
C LEU A 188 11.61 -4.89 -12.90
N SER A 189 10.55 -4.10 -12.66
CA SER A 189 10.44 -2.69 -13.10
C SER A 189 11.57 -1.81 -12.55
N ARG A 190 12.10 -2.10 -11.35
CA ARG A 190 13.20 -1.33 -10.76
C ARG A 190 14.60 -1.84 -11.13
N SER A 191 14.71 -2.94 -11.86
CA SER A 191 16.00 -3.47 -12.32
C SER A 191 16.70 -2.50 -13.29
N ALA A 192 18.02 -2.66 -13.46
CA ALA A 192 18.77 -1.80 -14.38
C ALA A 192 18.35 -2.06 -15.84
N SER A 193 18.04 -3.31 -16.18
CA SER A 193 17.65 -3.69 -17.54
C SER A 193 16.32 -3.07 -17.97
N PHE A 194 15.30 -3.09 -17.10
CA PHE A 194 14.00 -2.51 -17.44
C PHE A 194 14.09 -0.99 -17.59
N ARG A 195 14.80 -0.31 -16.68
CA ARG A 195 15.00 1.14 -16.76
C ARG A 195 15.78 1.60 -17.97
N ALA A 196 16.77 0.82 -18.40
CA ALA A 196 17.64 1.17 -19.53
C ALA A 196 17.01 0.87 -20.91
N GLN A 197 15.96 0.06 -20.96
CA GLN A 197 15.43 -0.52 -22.21
C GLN A 197 13.90 -0.35 -22.32
N SER A 198 13.38 0.83 -21.97
CA SER A 198 11.93 1.10 -21.97
C SER A 198 11.26 0.92 -23.34
N ASP A 199 12.02 1.08 -24.43
CA ASP A 199 11.61 0.92 -25.83
C ASP A 199 11.66 -0.54 -26.34
N LYS A 200 12.24 -1.45 -25.55
CA LYS A 200 12.36 -2.87 -25.93
C LYS A 200 11.22 -3.71 -25.36
N GLN A 201 11.12 -4.92 -25.88
CA GLN A 201 10.19 -5.94 -25.36
C GLN A 201 10.67 -6.50 -24.02
N VAL A 202 9.73 -6.82 -23.13
CA VAL A 202 9.95 -7.38 -21.80
C VAL A 202 10.82 -8.64 -21.84
N ARG A 203 10.59 -9.56 -22.79
CA ARG A 203 11.43 -10.75 -22.96
C ARG A 203 12.92 -10.44 -23.19
N CYS A 204 13.23 -9.35 -23.91
CA CYS A 204 14.61 -8.97 -24.17
C CYS A 204 15.26 -8.37 -22.92
N ALA A 205 14.53 -7.53 -22.19
CA ALA A 205 14.98 -7.02 -20.90
C ALA A 205 15.15 -8.13 -19.84
N LEU A 206 14.36 -9.20 -19.92
CA LEU A 206 14.51 -10.41 -19.09
C LEU A 206 15.71 -11.27 -19.51
N SER A 207 16.01 -11.36 -20.81
CA SER A 207 17.17 -12.11 -21.30
C SER A 207 18.50 -11.46 -20.92
N ASP A 208 18.54 -10.12 -20.89
CA ASP A 208 19.69 -9.31 -20.51
C ASP A 208 19.50 -8.73 -19.09
N PHE A 209 18.96 -9.56 -18.18
CA PHE A 209 18.59 -9.10 -16.84
C PHE A 209 19.81 -8.81 -15.97
N SER A 210 19.88 -7.59 -15.46
CA SER A 210 20.91 -7.10 -14.54
C SER A 210 20.27 -6.19 -13.48
N PHE A 211 20.66 -6.43 -12.23
CA PHE A 211 20.35 -5.54 -11.12
C PHE A 211 21.30 -4.33 -11.02
N LYS A 212 22.48 -4.41 -11.64
CA LYS A 212 23.53 -3.37 -11.52
C LYS A 212 23.64 -2.59 -12.82
N SER A 213 23.41 -1.27 -12.76
CA SER A 213 23.76 -0.36 -13.84
C SER A 213 25.24 0.05 -13.73
N PRO A 214 26.01 0.07 -14.84
CA PRO A 214 27.41 0.49 -14.82
C PRO A 214 27.64 1.96 -14.42
N GLN A 215 26.62 2.82 -14.47
CA GLN A 215 26.80 4.28 -14.52
C GLN A 215 25.83 5.10 -13.65
N GLU A 216 25.36 4.65 -12.48
CA GLU A 216 24.50 5.52 -11.66
C GLU A 216 24.53 5.30 -10.13
N ARG A 217 24.14 6.37 -9.41
CA ARG A 217 24.04 6.55 -7.95
C ARG A 217 23.23 5.43 -7.28
N SER A 218 23.86 4.29 -7.09
CA SER A 218 23.22 3.02 -6.70
C SER A 218 22.50 3.07 -5.35
N LEU A 219 23.00 3.85 -4.38
CA LEU A 219 22.47 3.86 -3.02
C LEU A 219 21.07 4.48 -2.91
N VAL A 220 20.79 5.58 -3.60
CA VAL A 220 19.47 6.24 -3.53
C VAL A 220 18.40 5.39 -4.20
N GLN A 221 18.73 4.80 -5.35
CA GLN A 221 17.81 3.93 -6.10
C GLN A 221 17.56 2.62 -5.36
N PHE A 222 18.61 1.99 -4.84
CA PHE A 222 18.47 0.80 -4.01
C PHE A 222 17.64 1.11 -2.76
N GLY A 223 17.90 2.24 -2.09
CA GLY A 223 17.14 2.71 -0.94
C GLY A 223 15.66 2.91 -1.26
N ASN A 224 15.33 3.55 -2.38
CA ASN A 224 13.95 3.77 -2.80
C ASN A 224 13.23 2.43 -3.09
N THR A 225 13.85 1.54 -3.86
CA THR A 225 13.28 0.22 -4.15
C THR A 225 13.08 -0.61 -2.88
N ALA A 226 14.07 -0.63 -1.98
CA ALA A 226 13.97 -1.32 -0.70
C ALA A 226 12.84 -0.73 0.16
N LEU A 227 12.67 0.60 0.16
CA LEU A 227 11.60 1.28 0.89
C LEU A 227 10.22 0.92 0.34
N ILE A 228 10.04 0.91 -0.98
CA ILE A 228 8.75 0.51 -1.61
C ILE A 228 8.44 -0.95 -1.32
N LEU A 229 9.40 -1.86 -1.46
CA LEU A 229 9.21 -3.28 -1.16
C LEU A 229 8.87 -3.51 0.31
N TRP A 230 9.64 -2.89 1.21
CA TRP A 230 9.37 -2.92 2.64
C TRP A 230 7.97 -2.40 2.96
N PHE A 231 7.56 -1.32 2.31
CA PHE A 231 6.25 -0.74 2.47
C PHE A 231 5.12 -1.69 2.02
N VAL A 232 5.23 -2.33 0.85
CA VAL A 232 4.23 -3.31 0.39
C VAL A 232 4.14 -4.50 1.36
N VAL A 233 5.29 -5.06 1.76
CA VAL A 233 5.32 -6.20 2.69
C VAL A 233 4.75 -5.84 4.06
N SER A 234 5.16 -4.70 4.62
CA SER A 234 4.69 -4.26 5.94
C SER A 234 3.22 -3.87 5.94
N SER A 235 2.73 -3.22 4.88
CA SER A 235 1.33 -2.80 4.79
C SER A 235 0.36 -3.97 4.72
N TYR A 236 0.62 -4.96 3.86
CA TYR A 236 -0.19 -6.18 3.81
C TYR A 236 0.01 -7.06 5.03
N GLY A 237 1.24 -7.16 5.55
CA GLY A 237 1.50 -7.87 6.79
C GLY A 237 0.65 -7.32 7.93
N THR A 238 0.67 -6.00 8.12
CA THR A 238 -0.19 -5.33 9.11
C THR A 238 -1.67 -5.57 8.82
N ALA A 239 -2.14 -5.37 7.58
CA ALA A 239 -3.54 -5.58 7.23
C ALA A 239 -4.03 -7.00 7.55
N ILE A 240 -3.24 -8.03 7.20
CA ILE A 240 -3.55 -9.43 7.49
C ILE A 240 -3.55 -9.67 9.01
N THR A 241 -2.53 -9.20 9.74
CA THR A 241 -2.49 -9.37 11.20
C THR A 241 -3.65 -8.68 11.90
N GLU A 242 -4.11 -7.53 11.41
CA GLU A 242 -5.28 -6.82 11.93
C GLU A 242 -6.59 -7.53 11.63
N LEU A 243 -6.70 -8.18 10.46
CA LEU A 243 -7.88 -8.95 10.06
C LEU A 243 -8.06 -10.22 10.91
N PHE A 244 -6.96 -10.91 11.25
CA PHE A 244 -7.02 -12.17 12.01
C PHE A 244 -6.77 -12.02 13.53
N GLY A 245 -6.17 -10.92 13.97
CA GLY A 245 -5.85 -10.69 15.38
C GLY A 245 -7.01 -10.03 16.13
N SER A 246 -7.57 -10.72 17.13
CA SER A 246 -8.60 -10.16 18.03
C SER A 246 -8.10 -9.05 18.97
N SER A 247 -6.77 -8.86 19.10
CA SER A 247 -6.19 -7.88 20.03
C SER A 247 -4.82 -7.32 19.63
N SER A 248 -4.26 -7.73 18.47
CA SER A 248 -2.94 -7.31 18.04
C SER A 248 -3.04 -6.02 17.20
N GLU A 249 -3.13 -4.88 17.85
CA GLU A 249 -2.98 -3.56 17.23
C GLU A 249 -1.52 -3.33 16.82
N GLN A 250 -1.07 -3.98 15.75
CA GLN A 250 0.23 -3.68 15.16
C GLN A 250 0.10 -2.38 14.36
N CYS A 251 0.89 -1.37 14.72
CA CYS A 251 0.95 -0.12 13.99
C CYS A 251 1.54 -0.33 12.58
N PHE A 252 0.95 0.35 11.60
CA PHE A 252 1.45 0.43 10.24
C PHE A 252 2.86 1.07 10.24
N GLY A 253 3.86 0.41 9.65
CA GLY A 253 5.22 0.92 9.50
C GLY A 253 6.15 0.77 10.72
N SER A 254 5.87 -0.16 11.64
CA SER A 254 6.25 0.00 13.04
C SER A 254 7.15 -1.09 13.65
N TRP A 255 8.03 -1.73 12.86
CA TRP A 255 9.01 -2.69 13.42
C TRP A 255 9.88 -2.06 14.53
N TYR A 256 10.17 -0.76 14.44
CA TYR A 256 10.90 -0.03 15.49
C TYR A 256 10.06 0.18 16.76
N PHE A 257 8.72 0.34 16.68
CA PHE A 257 7.91 0.29 17.90
C PHE A 257 7.74 -1.13 18.42
N TRP A 258 7.74 -2.17 17.57
CA TRP A 258 7.79 -3.54 18.07
C TRP A 258 9.09 -3.74 18.88
N LEU A 259 10.22 -3.23 18.41
CA LEU A 259 11.49 -3.22 19.14
C LEU A 259 11.41 -2.40 20.44
N ILE A 260 10.89 -1.16 20.42
CA ILE A 260 10.72 -0.32 21.61
C ILE A 260 9.73 -0.95 22.61
N PHE A 261 8.65 -1.56 22.12
CA PHE A 261 7.65 -2.25 22.94
C PHE A 261 8.21 -3.53 23.55
N ARG A 262 9.06 -4.27 22.82
CA ARG A 262 9.78 -5.43 23.33
C ARG A 262 10.75 -5.02 24.44
N LEU A 263 11.58 -4.00 24.19
CA LEU A 263 12.49 -3.43 25.20
C LEU A 263 11.73 -2.92 26.45
N ARG A 264 10.54 -2.33 26.26
CA ARG A 264 9.68 -1.89 27.37
C ARG A 264 9.00 -3.05 28.11
N ASN A 265 8.53 -4.08 27.41
CA ASN A 265 7.93 -5.26 28.03
C ASN A 265 8.98 -6.06 28.81
N ASP A 266 10.21 -6.13 28.30
CA ASP A 266 11.33 -6.75 29.00
C ASP A 266 11.65 -5.96 30.29
N ALA A 267 11.71 -4.62 30.22
CA ALA A 267 11.89 -3.76 31.40
C ALA A 267 10.73 -3.84 32.42
N PHE A 268 9.49 -4.00 31.94
CA PHE A 268 8.32 -4.15 32.81
C PHE A 268 8.27 -5.53 33.48
N ASN A 269 8.62 -6.59 32.75
CA ASN A 269 8.74 -7.95 33.31
C ASN A 269 9.88 -8.02 34.33
N GLU A 270 11.00 -7.34 34.07
CA GLU A 270 12.11 -7.21 35.02
C GLU A 270 11.67 -6.51 36.32
N SER A 271 10.87 -5.43 36.19
CA SER A 271 10.27 -4.72 37.33
C SER A 271 9.28 -5.60 38.12
N ARG A 272 8.52 -6.46 37.44
CA ARG A 272 7.57 -7.39 38.04
C ARG A 272 8.28 -8.52 38.78
N GLN A 273 9.36 -9.05 38.23
CA GLN A 273 10.24 -10.03 38.90
C GLN A 273 10.96 -9.40 40.11
N ALA A 274 11.36 -8.13 40.04
CA ALA A 274 11.96 -7.42 41.17
C ALA A 274 10.98 -7.21 42.34
N ARG A 275 9.68 -7.00 42.06
CA ARG A 275 8.60 -6.94 43.08
C ARG A 275 8.34 -8.29 43.73
N LEU A 276 8.32 -9.38 42.95
CA LEU A 276 8.15 -10.73 43.48
C LEU A 276 9.33 -11.18 44.36
N LYS A 277 10.55 -10.66 44.11
CA LYS A 277 11.74 -10.90 44.92
C LYS A 277 11.84 -10.04 46.20
N GLY A 278 10.78 -9.33 46.59
CA GLY A 278 10.74 -8.60 47.88
C GLY A 278 11.77 -7.48 48.03
N ARG A 279 12.41 -7.03 46.94
CA ARG A 279 13.39 -5.94 46.99
C ARG A 279 12.65 -4.60 46.99
N ARG A 280 12.33 -4.08 48.17
CA ARG A 280 11.89 -2.68 48.37
C ARG A 280 13.04 -1.73 48.01
N LYS A 281 13.23 -1.44 46.73
CA LYS A 281 13.83 -0.17 46.32
C LYS A 281 12.71 0.87 46.36
N GLY A 282 12.89 1.90 47.20
CA GLY A 282 11.97 3.03 47.30
C GLY A 282 11.67 3.58 45.92
N TRP A 283 10.43 3.37 45.48
CA TRP A 283 9.93 3.86 44.21
C TRP A 283 9.61 5.35 44.40
N ASN A 284 10.57 6.21 44.09
CA ASN A 284 10.31 7.63 43.89
C ASN A 284 9.44 7.79 42.63
N SER A 285 8.12 7.87 42.82
CA SER A 285 7.08 7.98 41.78
C SER A 285 6.99 9.38 41.18
N GLY A 286 8.12 9.94 40.73
CA GLY A 286 8.23 11.32 40.26
C GLY A 286 8.65 11.48 38.80
N LYS A 287 8.62 10.44 37.97
CA LYS A 287 8.79 10.62 36.53
C LYS A 287 7.43 10.46 35.85
N PRO A 288 6.76 11.55 35.42
CA PRO A 288 5.64 11.41 34.52
C PRO A 288 6.20 10.66 33.30
N MET A 289 5.64 9.50 33.00
CA MET A 289 5.73 9.01 31.63
C MET A 289 5.18 10.15 30.78
N PRO A 290 5.99 10.77 29.91
CA PRO A 290 5.65 12.08 29.38
C PRO A 290 4.36 11.91 28.57
N ALA A 291 3.30 12.64 28.94
CA ALA A 291 2.00 12.61 28.26
C ALA A 291 2.12 12.68 26.73
N PHE A 292 3.21 13.31 26.26
CA PHE A 292 3.67 13.28 24.88
C PHE A 292 3.81 11.87 24.26
N ILE A 293 4.45 10.91 24.93
CA ILE A 293 4.60 9.53 24.39
C ILE A 293 3.23 8.88 24.23
N PHE A 294 2.34 9.08 25.21
CA PHE A 294 0.97 8.55 25.12
C PHE A 294 0.20 9.20 23.96
N ALA A 295 0.29 10.53 23.82
CA ALA A 295 -0.34 11.26 22.72
C ALA A 295 0.19 10.81 21.34
N VAL A 296 1.52 10.65 21.20
CA VAL A 296 2.14 10.14 19.98
C VAL A 296 1.67 8.71 19.68
N GLN A 297 1.52 7.85 20.70
CA GLN A 297 1.00 6.50 20.52
C GLN A 297 -0.47 6.50 20.09
N GLU A 298 -1.29 7.35 20.69
CA GLU A 298 -2.71 7.44 20.34
C GLU A 298 -2.90 7.97 18.92
N VAL A 299 -2.11 8.97 18.52
CA VAL A 299 -2.08 9.47 17.13
C VAL A 299 -1.57 8.37 16.19
N ALA A 300 -0.48 7.68 16.51
CA ALA A 300 0.06 6.62 15.64
C ALA A 300 -0.91 5.44 15.44
N ARG A 301 -1.85 5.22 16.38
CA ARG A 301 -2.90 4.20 16.30
C ARG A 301 -4.19 4.68 15.65
N SER A 302 -4.36 5.99 15.51
CA SER A 302 -5.56 6.60 14.94
C SER A 302 -5.76 6.20 13.47
N PHE A 303 -7.02 6.22 13.03
CA PHE A 303 -7.32 6.04 11.61
C PHE A 303 -6.74 7.19 10.77
N LEU A 304 -6.67 8.41 11.33
CA LEU A 304 -6.03 9.57 10.72
C LEU A 304 -4.59 9.28 10.31
N TRP A 305 -3.80 8.67 11.19
CA TRP A 305 -2.41 8.36 10.89
C TRP A 305 -2.26 7.36 9.74
N LYS A 306 -3.14 6.35 9.69
CA LYS A 306 -3.22 5.43 8.56
C LYS A 306 -3.56 6.17 7.28
N MET A 307 -4.56 7.05 7.32
CA MET A 307 -4.98 7.86 6.18
C MET A 307 -3.86 8.79 5.68
N LEU A 308 -3.14 9.47 6.58
CA LEU A 308 -2.02 10.36 6.24
C LEU A 308 -0.88 9.62 5.57
N TRP A 309 -0.44 8.49 6.14
CA TRP A 309 0.62 7.69 5.54
C TRP A 309 0.23 7.16 4.17
N MET A 310 -0.97 6.61 4.06
CA MET A 310 -1.40 6.06 2.81
C MET A 310 -1.62 7.16 1.74
N LEU A 311 -2.03 8.38 2.12
CA LEU A 311 -2.07 9.54 1.21
C LEU A 311 -0.67 9.99 0.78
N PHE A 312 0.30 9.96 1.69
CA PHE A 312 1.71 10.21 1.34
C PHE A 312 2.21 9.20 0.30
N TYR A 313 1.92 7.91 0.47
CA TYR A 313 2.33 6.91 -0.52
C TYR A 313 1.54 7.00 -1.83
N PHE A 314 0.26 7.36 -1.76
CA PHE A 314 -0.55 7.62 -2.95
C PHE A 314 0.01 8.78 -3.78
N THR A 315 0.36 9.90 -3.13
CA THR A 315 0.97 11.06 -3.80
C THR A 315 2.37 10.75 -4.32
N PHE A 316 3.16 9.97 -3.58
CA PHE A 316 4.45 9.46 -4.04
C PHE A 316 4.29 8.59 -5.30
N ALA A 317 3.35 7.66 -5.30
CA ALA A 317 3.03 6.81 -6.46
C ALA A 317 2.56 7.65 -7.65
N LEU A 318 1.67 8.61 -7.41
CA LEU A 318 1.16 9.54 -8.43
C LEU A 318 2.29 10.34 -9.06
N THR A 319 3.22 10.83 -8.24
CA THR A 319 4.39 11.55 -8.73
C THR A 319 5.26 10.64 -9.60
N ASN A 320 5.57 9.41 -9.15
CA ASN A 320 6.33 8.44 -9.95
C ASN A 320 5.61 8.09 -11.27
N PHE A 321 4.30 7.95 -11.24
CA PHE A 321 3.48 7.68 -12.42
C PHE A 321 3.49 8.83 -13.42
N LEU A 322 3.30 10.07 -12.95
CA LEU A 322 3.35 11.26 -13.80
C LEU A 322 4.73 11.45 -14.42
N LEU A 323 5.80 11.08 -13.71
CA LEU A 323 7.16 11.09 -14.24
C LEU A 323 7.38 10.09 -15.40
N LEU A 324 6.55 9.05 -15.55
CA LEU A 324 6.60 8.16 -16.73
C LEU A 324 6.12 8.87 -18.00
N PHE A 325 5.18 9.80 -17.87
CA PHE A 325 4.63 10.58 -18.99
C PHE A 325 5.36 11.89 -19.23
N TRP A 326 6.17 12.33 -18.26
CA TRP A 326 7.00 13.50 -18.45
C TRP A 326 8.02 13.20 -19.56
N PRO A 327 8.04 13.98 -20.67
CA PRO A 327 8.96 13.71 -21.76
C PRO A 327 10.38 13.76 -21.21
N GLN A 328 11.16 12.69 -21.43
CA GLN A 328 12.61 12.73 -21.30
C GLN A 328 13.22 13.57 -22.43
N ASN A 329 12.76 14.81 -22.57
CA ASN A 329 13.41 15.82 -23.38
C ASN A 329 14.59 16.32 -22.55
N THR A 330 15.69 15.56 -22.49
CA THR A 330 17.08 16.01 -22.26
C THR A 330 17.98 14.84 -21.83
N THR A 331 18.31 13.95 -22.73
CA THR A 331 19.69 13.44 -22.82
C THR A 331 20.02 13.34 -24.29
N GLY A 332 20.94 14.22 -24.72
CA GLY A 332 21.27 14.44 -26.12
C GLY A 332 21.71 13.15 -26.81
N ARG A 333 21.12 12.92 -27.99
CA ARG A 333 21.91 12.40 -29.10
C ARG A 333 22.96 13.44 -29.42
N ALA A 334 24.20 13.17 -29.04
CA ALA A 334 25.41 13.68 -29.68
C ALA A 334 26.28 12.45 -29.98
#